data_AF-A0A327U278-F1
#
_entry.id   AF-A0A327U278-F1
#
_cell.length_a   1.000
_cell.length_b   1.000
_cell.length_c   1.000
_cell.angle_alpha   90.00
_cell.angle_beta   90.00
_cell.angle_gamma   90.00
#
_symmetry.space_group_name_H-M   'P 1'
#
loop_
_entity.id
_entity.type
_entity.pdbx_description
1 polymer ?
#
loop_
_entity_poly.entity_id
_entity_poly.type
_entity_poly.pdbx_seq_one_letter_code
_entity_poly.pdbx_strand_id
1 'polypeptide(L)' 'MPEYEITWTIDLDAAGPVDAARKALTTHRNPTSWATVFTVRGAGQMVTVDLDPDHTDPSGQGTSKVTPAA' A
#
# COMPACT_ATOMS: atom_id res chain seq x y z
N MET A 1 9.75 12.62 -16.69
CA MET A 1 8.68 12.34 -15.71
C MET A 1 9.35 12.19 -14.35
N PRO A 2 8.72 12.63 -13.25
CA PRO A 2 9.26 12.37 -11.91
C PRO A 2 9.29 10.86 -11.65
N GLU A 3 10.33 10.42 -10.94
CA GLU A 3 10.52 9.04 -10.52
C GLU A 3 9.96 8.87 -9.09
N TYR A 4 9.24 7.78 -8.87
CA TYR A 4 8.65 7.45 -7.58
C TYR A 4 8.97 5.99 -7.22
N GLU A 5 9.41 5.80 -5.99
CA GLU A 5 9.52 4.50 -5.34
C GLU A 5 8.26 4.32 -4.46
N ILE A 6 7.52 3.23 -4.67
CA ILE A 6 6.30 2.91 -3.93
C ILE A 6 6.57 1.65 -3.12
N THR A 7 6.40 1.74 -1.81
CA THR A 7 6.46 0.62 -0.89
C THR A 7 5.09 0.38 -0.27
N TRP A 8 4.72 -0.89 -0.16
CA TRP A 8 3.57 -1.37 0.59
C TRP A 8 4.04 -2.46 1.55
N THR A 9 3.62 -2.37 2.80
CA THR A 9 4.00 -3.31 3.86
C THR A 9 2.76 -4.00 4.37
N ILE A 10 2.85 -5.31 4.61
CA ILE A 10 1.81 -6.12 5.21
C ILE A 10 2.42 -7.07 6.22
N ASP A 11 1.75 -7.22 7.35
CA ASP A 11 2.01 -8.29 8.30
C ASP A 11 1.08 -9.47 7.98
N LEU A 12 1.65 -10.67 7.83
CA LEU A 12 0.88 -11.89 7.57
C LEU A 12 1.59 -13.12 8.12
N ASP A 13 0.80 -14.14 8.41
CA ASP A 13 1.31 -15.46 8.79
C ASP A 13 1.67 -16.29 7.56
N ALA A 14 2.86 -16.89 7.57
CA ALA A 14 3.33 -17.75 6.49
C ALA A 14 4.20 -18.90 6.99
N ALA A 15 4.19 -20.01 6.25
CA ALA A 15 5.02 -21.17 6.55
C ALA A 15 6.51 -20.97 6.18
N GLY A 16 6.84 -19.88 5.48
CA GLY A 16 8.20 -19.55 5.04
C GLY A 16 8.20 -18.40 4.02
N PRO A 17 9.39 -17.96 3.53
CA PRO A 17 9.52 -16.75 2.73
C PRO A 17 8.80 -16.83 1.37
N VAL A 18 8.80 -18.00 0.71
CA VAL A 18 8.10 -18.18 -0.57
C VAL A 18 6.59 -18.17 -0.40
N ASP A 19 6.07 -18.78 0.68
CA ASP A 19 4.64 -18.73 1.03
C ASP A 19 4.22 -17.29 1.36
N ALA A 20 5.03 -16.56 2.12
CA ALA A 20 4.80 -15.16 2.44
C ALA A 20 4.70 -14.29 1.17
N ALA A 21 5.65 -14.45 0.23
CA ALA A 21 5.66 -13.72 -1.03
C ALA A 21 4.44 -14.06 -1.90
N ARG A 22 4.01 -15.33 -1.95
CA ARG A 22 2.79 -15.74 -2.66
C ARG A 22 1.55 -15.11 -2.06
N LYS A 23 1.39 -15.15 -0.73
CA LYS A 23 0.27 -14.51 -0.02
C LYS A 23 0.25 -13.01 -0.24
N ALA A 24 1.38 -12.34 -0.12
CA ALA A 24 1.51 -10.91 -0.39
C ALA A 24 1.10 -10.58 -1.84
N LEU A 25 1.57 -11.35 -2.83
CA LEU A 25 1.20 -11.16 -4.23
C LEU A 25 -0.30 -11.36 -4.48
N THR A 26 -0.91 -12.38 -3.85
CA THR A 26 -2.36 -12.61 -3.93
C THR A 26 -3.14 -11.43 -3.38
N THR A 27 -2.76 -10.91 -2.20
CA THR A 27 -3.38 -9.72 -1.61
C THR A 27 -3.20 -8.49 -2.50
N HIS A 28 -2.00 -8.27 -3.03
CA HIS A 28 -1.69 -7.12 -3.87
C HIS A 28 -2.48 -7.13 -5.20
N ARG A 29 -2.78 -8.31 -5.75
CA ARG A 29 -3.55 -8.45 -6.99
C ARG A 29 -5.05 -8.56 -6.77
N ASN A 30 -5.51 -8.65 -5.53
CA ASN A 30 -6.93 -8.75 -5.25
C ASN A 30 -7.58 -7.36 -5.41
N PRO A 31 -8.48 -7.16 -6.39
CA PRO A 31 -9.15 -5.87 -6.60
C PRO A 31 -10.09 -5.48 -5.47
N THR A 32 -10.40 -6.39 -4.53
CA THR A 32 -11.18 -6.11 -3.33
C THR A 32 -10.32 -6.04 -2.06
N SER A 33 -8.99 -5.96 -2.22
CA SER A 33 -8.05 -5.83 -1.11
C SER A 33 -8.16 -4.46 -0.45
N TRP A 34 -8.11 -4.45 0.88
CA TRP A 34 -8.11 -3.23 1.71
C TRP A 34 -6.70 -2.66 1.93
N ALA A 35 -5.75 -3.10 1.11
CA ALA A 35 -4.37 -2.64 1.11
C ALA A 35 -4.24 -1.27 0.44
N THR A 36 -4.81 -0.22 1.06
CA THR A 36 -4.95 1.13 0.48
C THR A 36 -3.90 2.13 0.97
N VAL A 37 -3.01 1.73 1.88
CA VAL A 37 -1.97 2.60 2.48
C VAL A 37 -0.60 2.31 1.88
N PHE A 38 0.05 3.34 1.33
CA PHE A 38 1.32 3.24 0.63
C PHE A 38 2.33 4.26 1.15
N THR A 39 3.60 3.87 1.19
CA THR A 39 4.69 4.82 1.37
C THR A 39 5.25 5.19 0.00
N VAL A 40 5.23 6.48 -0.33
CA VAL A 40 5.69 7.03 -1.61
C VAL A 40 6.90 7.90 -1.36
N ARG A 41 8.01 7.55 -2.01
CA ARG A 41 9.25 8.34 -2.03
C ARG A 41 9.46 8.92 -3.42
N GLY A 42 9.59 10.24 -3.53
CA GLY A 42 9.87 10.94 -4.78
C GLY A 42 9.95 12.44 -4.56
N ALA A 43 10.50 13.18 -5.53
CA ALA A 43 10.60 14.66 -5.46
C ALA A 43 11.23 15.20 -4.15
N GLY A 44 12.18 14.45 -3.56
CA GLY A 44 12.85 14.83 -2.32
C GLY A 44 12.02 14.66 -1.04
N GLN A 45 10.86 14.04 -1.12
CA GLN A 45 9.97 13.80 0.02
C GLN A 45 9.59 12.31 0.13
N MET A 46 9.21 11.92 1.35
CA MET A 46 8.67 10.62 1.67
C MET A 46 7.36 10.84 2.42
N VAL A 47 6.27 10.30 1.88
CA VAL A 47 4.92 10.49 2.42
C VAL A 47 4.21 9.15 2.51
N THR A 48 3.32 9.03 3.49
CA THR A 48 2.33 7.95 3.54
C THR A 48 1.03 8.46 2.92
N VAL A 49 0.55 7.73 1.91
CA VAL A 49 -0.70 7.98 1.21
C VAL A 49 -1.68 6.88 1.58
N ASP A 50 -2.78 7.26 2.22
CA ASP A 50 -3.93 6.40 2.47
C ASP A 50 -5.01 6.73 1.44
N LEU A 51 -5.36 5.77 0.58
CA LEU A 51 -6.38 5.94 -0.46
C LEU A 51 -7.82 5.67 0.02
N ASP A 52 -8.00 5.17 1.25
CA ASP A 52 -9.33 4.93 1.85
C ASP A 52 -9.29 5.16 3.37
N PRO A 53 -9.07 6.41 3.82
CA PRO A 53 -8.90 6.75 5.23
C PRO A 53 -10.16 6.55 6.08
N ASP A 54 -11.34 6.54 5.44
CA ASP A 54 -12.62 6.30 6.11
C ASP A 54 -13.00 4.80 6.11
N HIS A 55 -12.19 3.96 5.46
CA HIS A 55 -12.42 2.52 5.34
C HIS A 55 -13.81 2.18 4.78
N THR A 56 -14.17 2.76 3.65
CA THR A 56 -15.49 2.56 3.01
C THR A 56 -15.41 2.06 1.58
N ASP A 57 -14.28 2.22 0.90
CA ASP A 57 -14.10 1.85 -0.50
C ASP A 57 -12.67 1.34 -0.77
N PRO A 58 -12.46 0.00 -0.78
CA PRO A 58 -11.16 -0.59 -1.01
C PRO A 58 -10.64 -0.40 -2.45
N SER A 59 -11.42 0.20 -3.35
CA SER A 59 -10.96 0.52 -4.71
C SER A 59 -9.88 1.61 -4.74
N GLY A 60 -9.78 2.42 -3.68
CA GLY A 60 -8.85 3.54 -3.58
C GLY A 60 -9.19 4.72 -4.50
N GLN A 61 -10.39 4.76 -5.07
CA GLN A 61 -10.87 5.87 -5.91
C GLN A 61 -11.51 7.02 -5.10
N GLY A 62 -11.67 6.83 -3.78
CA GLY A 62 -12.21 7.82 -2.86
C GLY A 62 -11.25 8.96 -2.51
N THR A 63 -11.58 9.69 -1.45
CA THR A 63 -10.71 10.76 -0.92
C THR A 63 -9.46 10.14 -0.32
N SER A 64 -8.28 10.62 -0.73
CA SER A 64 -7.01 10.20 -0.13
C SER A 64 -6.58 11.14 1.01
N LYS A 65 -5.79 10.59 1.95
CA LYS A 65 -5.11 11.31 3.01
C LYS A 65 -3.61 11.14 2.87
N VAL A 66 -2.88 12.25 2.86
CA VAL A 66 -1.41 12.27 2.76
C VAL A 66 -0.82 12.76 4.07
N THR A 67 0.17 12.05 4.60
CA THR A 67 0.88 12.40 5.82
C THR A 67 2.39 12.28 5.61
N PRO A 68 3.23 13.09 6.28
CA PRO A 68 4.68 12.87 6.27
C PRO A 68 5.00 11.46 6.76
N ALA A 69 5.90 10.76 6.06
CA ALA A 69 6.38 9.46 6.55
C ALA A 69 7.19 9.68 7.84
N ALA A 70 7.01 8.79 8.81
CA ALA A 70 7.71 8.81 10.09
C ALA A 70 9.17 8.36 9.95
#